data_AF-A0A8S3XY44-F1
#
_entry.id   AF-A0A8S3XY44-F1
#
_cell.length_a   1.000
_cell.length_b   1.000
_cell.length_c   1.000
_cell.angle_alpha   90.00
_cell.angle_beta   90.00
_cell.angle_gamma   90.00
#
_symmetry.space_group_name_H-M   'P 1'
#
loop_
_entity.id
_entity.type
_entity.pdbx_description
1 polymer ?
#
loop_
_entity_poly.entity_id
_entity_poly.type
_entity_poly.pdbx_seq_one_letter_code
_entity_poly.pdbx_strand_id
1 'polypeptide(L)'
;MHVKGRGTKPKAPWWTEELETIKREVVDLHHQLHAAKRQGLPLDQILEARKSIKELYASKMRDESTRHFREFCELQTKENVWSLTNRLLKTATPRRPPVTLNRDGTYTTNSQETAKALLDHFYPGDSPDTLPRHHELRSDMTNSPQSHYDPPFTQEEVLECLRQMNPKKGSPDSTT
;
A
#
# COMPACT_ATOMS: atom_id res chain seq x y z
N MET A 1 6.51 -31.52 17.63
CA MET A 1 7.03 -30.14 17.64
C MET A 1 8.30 -30.11 16.80
N HIS A 2 8.26 -29.52 15.60
CA HIS A 2 9.45 -29.45 14.74
C HIS A 2 10.29 -28.23 15.14
N VAL A 3 11.36 -28.47 15.88
CA VAL A 3 12.35 -27.43 16.21
C VAL A 3 13.14 -27.15 14.95
N LYS A 4 12.84 -26.03 14.28
CA LYS A 4 13.64 -25.52 13.15
C LYS A 4 15.05 -25.24 13.67
N GLY A 5 16.02 -26.04 13.24
CA GLY A 5 17.43 -25.77 13.48
C GLY A 5 17.78 -24.36 13.01
N ARG A 6 18.78 -23.73 13.67
CA ARG A 6 19.34 -22.43 13.27
C ARG A 6 20.09 -22.59 11.94
N GLY A 7 19.35 -22.76 10.86
CA GLY A 7 19.86 -22.70 9.50
C GLY A 7 20.25 -21.26 9.17
N THR A 8 21.38 -21.09 8.50
CA THR A 8 21.75 -19.84 7.87
C THR A 8 20.57 -19.37 7.01
N LYS A 9 20.17 -18.11 7.17
CA LYS A 9 19.09 -17.56 6.35
C LYS A 9 19.47 -17.75 4.88
N PRO A 10 18.60 -18.34 4.05
CA PRO A 10 18.90 -18.49 2.62
C PRO A 10 19.20 -17.10 2.06
N LYS A 11 20.30 -17.00 1.30
CA LYS A 11 20.63 -15.75 0.60
C LYS A 11 19.51 -15.42 -0.37
N ALA A 12 19.35 -14.13 -0.65
CA ALA A 12 18.35 -13.70 -1.62
C ALA A 12 18.62 -14.37 -2.99
N PRO A 13 17.59 -14.71 -3.77
CA PRO A 13 17.78 -15.42 -5.05
C PRO A 13 18.60 -14.63 -6.08
N TRP A 14 18.59 -13.30 -5.99
CA TRP A 14 19.36 -12.38 -6.83
C TRP A 14 20.80 -12.15 -6.35
N TRP A 15 21.24 -12.84 -5.30
CA TRP A 15 22.57 -12.66 -4.74
C TRP A 15 23.63 -13.41 -5.55
N THR A 16 24.43 -12.68 -6.31
CA THR A 16 25.48 -13.24 -7.16
C THR A 16 26.83 -13.35 -6.45
N GLU A 17 27.74 -14.16 -7.00
CA GLU A 17 29.12 -14.28 -6.49
C GLU A 17 29.88 -12.96 -6.59
N GLU A 18 29.63 -12.17 -7.65
CA GLU A 18 30.18 -10.83 -7.83
C GLU A 18 29.77 -9.86 -6.71
N LEU A 19 28.54 -9.94 -6.21
CA LEU A 19 28.12 -9.12 -5.06
C LEU A 19 28.85 -9.55 -3.78
N GLU A 20 29.17 -10.84 -3.64
CA GLU A 20 29.94 -11.33 -2.49
C GLU A 20 31.42 -10.96 -2.58
N THR A 21 32.03 -10.89 -3.77
CA THR A 21 33.40 -10.39 -3.93
C THR A 21 33.49 -8.91 -3.56
N ILE A 22 32.61 -8.08 -4.12
CA ILE A 22 32.58 -6.64 -3.81
C ILE A 22 32.28 -6.40 -2.33
N LYS A 23 31.36 -7.18 -1.72
CA LYS A 23 31.08 -7.08 -0.29
C LYS A 23 32.29 -7.43 0.57
N ARG A 24 33.07 -8.46 0.19
CA ARG A 24 34.33 -8.80 0.89
C ARG A 24 35.32 -7.64 0.82
N GLU A 25 35.49 -7.04 -0.36
CA GLU A 25 36.36 -5.86 -0.54
C GLU A 25 35.94 -4.67 0.34
N VAL A 26 34.63 -4.38 0.47
CA VAL A 26 34.13 -3.33 1.38
C VAL A 26 34.49 -3.62 2.84
N VAL A 27 34.37 -4.89 3.27
CA VAL A 27 34.70 -5.32 4.64
C VAL A 27 36.21 -5.25 4.87
N ASP A 28 37.02 -5.67 3.91
CA ASP A 28 38.47 -5.62 4.00
C ASP A 28 38.97 -4.18 4.10
N LEU A 29 38.48 -3.27 3.24
CA LEU A 29 38.78 -1.85 3.33
C LEU A 29 38.32 -1.22 4.66
N HIS A 30 37.18 -1.68 5.20
CA HIS A 30 36.73 -1.25 6.51
C HIS A 30 37.71 -1.67 7.62
N HIS A 31 38.18 -2.92 7.60
CA HIS A 31 39.19 -3.40 8.56
C HIS A 31 40.54 -2.69 8.39
N GLN A 32 40.99 -2.47 7.15
CA GLN A 32 42.21 -1.72 6.85
C GLN A 32 42.13 -0.28 7.38
N LEU A 33 41.00 0.41 7.21
CA LEU A 33 40.77 1.74 7.76
C LEU A 33 40.88 1.73 9.29
N HIS A 34 40.26 0.76 9.97
CA HIS A 34 40.35 0.63 11.42
C HIS A 34 41.77 0.29 11.91
N ALA A 35 42.54 -0.51 11.15
CA ALA A 35 43.94 -0.77 11.44
C ALA A 35 44.80 0.48 11.27
N ALA A 36 44.66 1.20 10.15
CA ALA A 36 45.39 2.44 9.85
C ALA A 36 45.09 3.53 10.89
N LYS A 37 43.82 3.66 11.32
CA LYS A 37 43.43 4.58 12.40
C LYS A 37 44.12 4.27 13.72
N ARG A 38 44.30 2.99 14.06
CA ARG A 38 45.02 2.58 15.28
C ARG A 38 46.52 2.86 15.20
N GLN A 39 47.09 2.85 14.00
CA GLN A 39 48.51 3.06 13.74
C GLN A 39 48.89 4.52 13.44
N GLY A 40 47.91 5.42 13.32
CA GLY A 40 48.15 6.84 13.00
C GLY A 40 48.61 7.10 11.56
N LEU A 41 48.33 6.17 10.65
CA LEU A 41 48.68 6.28 9.23
C LEU A 41 47.71 7.21 8.47
N PRO A 42 48.15 7.82 7.35
CA PRO A 42 47.27 8.64 6.51
C PRO A 42 46.09 7.83 5.97
N LEU A 43 44.86 8.37 6.11
CA LEU A 43 43.62 7.63 5.82
C LEU A 43 42.98 7.98 4.47
N ASP A 44 43.41 9.06 3.82
CA ASP A 44 42.70 9.65 2.67
C ASP A 44 42.53 8.66 1.51
N GLN A 45 43.59 7.92 1.17
CA GLN A 45 43.54 6.92 0.08
C GLN A 45 42.57 5.77 0.39
N ILE A 46 42.55 5.29 1.65
CA ILE A 46 41.67 4.19 2.07
C ILE A 46 40.21 4.67 2.14
N LEU A 47 39.99 5.92 2.54
CA LEU A 47 38.66 6.54 2.57
C LEU A 47 38.07 6.69 1.17
N GLU A 48 38.86 7.20 0.21
CA GLU A 48 38.42 7.32 -1.19
C GLU A 48 38.15 5.95 -1.82
N ALA A 49 39.05 4.97 -1.62
CA ALA A 49 38.84 3.59 -2.09
C ALA A 49 37.59 2.94 -1.49
N ARG A 50 37.34 3.15 -0.18
CA ARG A 50 36.14 2.63 0.47
C ARG A 50 34.87 3.30 -0.06
N LYS A 51 34.92 4.60 -0.33
CA LYS A 51 33.78 5.34 -0.88
C LYS A 51 33.42 4.83 -2.27
N SER A 52 34.39 4.71 -3.16
CA SER A 52 34.17 4.23 -4.54
C SER A 52 33.65 2.79 -4.58
N ILE A 53 34.22 1.87 -3.79
CA ILE A 53 33.73 0.48 -3.74
C ILE A 53 32.34 0.40 -3.12
N LYS A 54 32.01 1.22 -2.10
CA LYS A 54 30.64 1.25 -1.56
C LYS A 54 29.61 1.76 -2.55
N GLU A 55 29.97 2.76 -3.36
CA GLU A 55 29.11 3.27 -4.44
C GLU A 55 28.90 2.19 -5.52
N LEU A 56 29.98 1.53 -5.94
CA LEU A 56 29.92 0.39 -6.87
C LEU A 56 29.05 -0.75 -6.34
N TYR A 57 29.25 -1.14 -5.07
CA TYR A 57 28.45 -2.17 -4.40
C TYR A 57 26.97 -1.80 -4.40
N ALA A 58 26.64 -0.57 -4.03
CA ALA A 58 25.26 -0.10 -3.99
C ALA A 58 24.62 -0.05 -5.39
N SER A 59 25.38 0.35 -6.43
CA SER A 59 24.91 0.31 -7.82
C SER A 59 24.62 -1.12 -8.26
N LYS A 60 25.63 -2.00 -8.20
CA LYS A 60 25.50 -3.41 -8.60
C LYS A 60 24.37 -4.11 -7.85
N MET A 61 24.22 -3.85 -6.55
CA MET A 61 23.14 -4.44 -5.75
C MET A 61 21.75 -3.99 -6.25
N ARG A 62 21.59 -2.71 -6.60
CA ARG A 62 20.33 -2.20 -7.19
C ARG A 62 20.09 -2.79 -8.57
N ASP A 63 21.13 -2.88 -9.39
CA ASP A 63 21.02 -3.40 -10.76
C ASP A 63 20.61 -4.88 -10.76
N GLU A 64 21.29 -5.71 -9.94
CA GLU A 64 20.99 -7.13 -9.81
C GLU A 64 19.60 -7.39 -9.21
N SER A 65 19.24 -6.67 -8.13
CA SER A 65 17.90 -6.82 -7.54
C SER A 65 16.79 -6.36 -8.49
N THR A 66 17.01 -5.27 -9.24
CA THR A 66 16.04 -4.78 -10.23
C THR A 66 15.95 -5.73 -11.43
N ARG A 67 17.07 -6.22 -11.95
CA ARG A 67 17.11 -7.19 -13.05
C ARG A 67 16.35 -8.45 -12.67
N HIS A 68 16.68 -9.04 -11.52
CA HIS A 68 15.99 -10.23 -11.04
C HIS A 68 14.51 -9.98 -10.74
N PHE A 69 14.15 -8.79 -10.25
CA PHE A 69 12.73 -8.45 -10.06
C PHE A 69 11.99 -8.35 -11.40
N ARG A 70 12.60 -7.78 -12.45
CA ARG A 70 12.04 -7.77 -13.80
C ARG A 70 11.88 -9.18 -14.35
N GLU A 71 12.92 -10.00 -14.27
CA GLU A 71 12.86 -11.42 -14.67
C GLU A 71 11.77 -12.16 -13.89
N PHE A 72 11.66 -11.92 -12.58
CA PHE A 72 10.62 -12.50 -11.76
C PHE A 72 9.23 -12.08 -12.24
N CYS A 73 9.02 -10.81 -12.57
CA CYS A 73 7.78 -10.29 -13.13
C CYS A 73 7.46 -10.86 -14.51
N GLU A 74 8.46 -11.07 -15.37
CA GLU A 74 8.30 -11.67 -16.70
C GLU A 74 7.98 -13.17 -16.64
N LEU A 75 8.54 -13.88 -15.65
CA LEU A 75 8.24 -15.29 -15.36
C LEU A 75 6.83 -15.50 -14.78
N GLN A 76 6.13 -14.44 -14.40
CA GLN A 76 4.74 -14.53 -13.93
C GLN A 76 3.76 -14.74 -15.10
N THR A 77 3.71 -15.95 -15.64
CA THR A 77 2.56 -16.40 -16.46
C THR A 77 1.29 -16.37 -15.61
N LYS A 78 0.10 -16.25 -16.23
CA LYS A 78 -1.23 -16.08 -15.58
C LYS A 78 -1.52 -16.98 -14.36
N GLU A 79 -0.86 -18.14 -14.23
CA GLU A 79 -1.01 -19.06 -13.10
C GLU A 79 -0.13 -18.75 -11.88
N ASN A 80 0.99 -18.04 -12.03
CA ASN A 80 2.01 -17.90 -10.97
C ASN A 80 1.71 -16.75 -9.98
N VAL A 81 1.15 -15.62 -10.44
CA VAL A 81 0.88 -14.43 -9.61
C VAL A 81 -0.02 -14.76 -8.43
N TRP A 82 -1.04 -15.58 -8.70
CA TRP A 82 -1.99 -16.04 -7.71
C TRP A 82 -1.41 -17.16 -6.85
N SER A 83 -0.48 -17.98 -7.36
CA SER A 83 0.11 -19.08 -6.60
C SER A 83 0.94 -18.61 -5.40
N LEU A 84 1.75 -17.54 -5.58
CA LEU A 84 2.57 -16.98 -4.50
C LEU A 84 1.70 -16.22 -3.50
N THR A 85 0.79 -15.38 -3.99
CA THR A 85 -0.15 -14.64 -3.15
C THR A 85 -1.03 -15.59 -2.33
N ASN A 86 -1.58 -16.64 -2.95
CA ASN A 86 -2.35 -17.67 -2.26
C ASN A 86 -1.50 -18.46 -1.27
N ARG A 87 -0.22 -18.72 -1.55
CA ARG A 87 0.69 -19.37 -0.59
C ARG A 87 0.95 -18.49 0.62
N LEU A 88 1.22 -17.21 0.40
CA LEU A 88 1.41 -16.22 1.48
C LEU A 88 0.15 -16.07 2.33
N LEU A 89 -1.02 -15.99 1.71
CA LEU A 89 -2.31 -15.94 2.40
C LEU A 89 -2.60 -17.23 3.19
N LYS A 90 -2.25 -18.41 2.65
CA LYS A 90 -2.36 -19.70 3.38
C LYS A 90 -1.40 -19.79 4.56
N THR A 91 -0.23 -19.16 4.49
CA THR A 91 0.74 -19.14 5.61
C THR A 91 0.44 -18.06 6.65
N ALA A 92 -0.34 -17.05 6.29
CA ALA A 92 -0.80 -16.05 7.25
C ALA A 92 -1.75 -16.72 8.24
N THR A 93 -1.51 -16.54 9.54
CA THR A 93 -2.44 -17.00 10.57
C THR A 93 -3.80 -16.33 10.30
N PRO A 94 -4.91 -17.08 10.19
CA PRO A 94 -6.22 -16.48 9.96
C PRO A 94 -6.46 -15.45 11.06
N ARG A 95 -6.73 -14.20 10.66
CA ARG A 95 -7.05 -13.13 11.61
C ARG A 95 -8.33 -13.55 12.33
N ARG A 96 -8.18 -14.01 13.57
CA ARG A 96 -9.32 -14.31 14.42
C ARG A 96 -9.95 -12.98 14.81
N PRO A 97 -11.29 -12.84 14.71
CA PRO A 97 -11.94 -11.65 15.22
C PRO A 97 -11.61 -11.49 16.71
N PRO A 98 -11.50 -10.24 17.22
CA PRO A 98 -11.28 -10.01 18.64
C PRO A 98 -12.40 -10.65 19.43
N VAL A 99 -12.04 -11.46 20.43
CA VAL A 99 -13.02 -12.18 21.28
C VAL A 99 -13.72 -11.21 22.23
N THR A 100 -12.98 -10.22 22.72
CA THR A 100 -13.45 -9.19 23.65
C THR A 100 -13.04 -7.81 23.15
N LEU A 101 -13.87 -6.81 23.45
CA LEU A 101 -13.65 -5.40 23.13
C LEU A 101 -13.87 -4.57 24.38
N ASN A 102 -13.02 -3.56 24.59
CA ASN A 102 -13.17 -2.63 25.71
C ASN A 102 -14.08 -1.49 25.28
N ARG A 103 -15.19 -1.33 26.00
CA ARG A 103 -16.11 -0.20 25.88
C ARG A 103 -16.07 0.57 27.19
N ASP A 104 -15.46 1.75 27.16
CA ASP A 104 -15.47 2.73 28.26
C ASP A 104 -15.11 2.15 29.65
N GLY A 105 -14.17 1.19 29.69
CA GLY A 105 -13.69 0.56 30.92
C GLY A 105 -14.33 -0.78 31.27
N THR A 106 -15.29 -1.27 30.47
CA THR A 106 -15.89 -2.60 30.59
C THR A 106 -15.57 -3.46 29.37
N TYR A 107 -15.19 -4.71 29.59
CA TYR A 107 -14.88 -5.65 28.51
C TYR A 107 -16.11 -6.49 28.17
N THR A 108 -16.39 -6.64 26.88
CA THR A 108 -17.40 -7.61 26.41
C THR A 108 -16.95 -9.04 26.74
N THR A 109 -17.90 -9.89 27.08
CA THR A 109 -17.65 -11.27 27.56
C THR A 109 -17.90 -12.33 26.50
N ASN A 110 -18.77 -12.04 25.52
CA ASN A 110 -19.16 -12.97 24.47
C ASN A 110 -18.96 -12.36 23.07
N SER A 111 -18.72 -13.20 22.07
CA SER A 111 -18.56 -12.79 20.67
C SER A 111 -19.78 -12.05 20.12
N GLN A 112 -20.99 -12.44 20.55
CA GLN A 112 -22.24 -11.75 20.18
C GLN A 112 -22.29 -10.33 20.75
N GLU A 113 -21.85 -10.16 22.00
CA GLU A 113 -21.79 -8.86 22.67
C GLU A 113 -20.73 -7.96 22.01
N THR A 114 -19.56 -8.53 21.68
CA THR A 114 -18.51 -7.85 20.91
C THR A 114 -19.01 -7.42 19.54
N ALA A 115 -19.72 -8.29 18.81
CA ALA A 115 -20.28 -7.98 17.51
C ALA A 115 -21.34 -6.86 17.59
N LYS A 116 -22.21 -6.89 18.61
CA LYS A 116 -23.20 -5.84 18.83
C LYS A 116 -22.55 -4.51 19.19
N ALA A 117 -21.53 -4.52 20.05
CA ALA A 117 -20.78 -3.32 20.40
C ALA A 117 -20.07 -2.69 19.19
N LEU A 118 -19.50 -3.52 18.30
CA LEU A 118 -18.94 -3.05 17.04
C LEU A 118 -20.03 -2.45 16.12
N LEU A 119 -21.17 -3.12 16.00
CA LEU A 119 -22.29 -2.64 15.20
C LEU A 119 -22.78 -1.28 15.70
N ASP A 120 -23.04 -1.16 17.01
CA ASP A 120 -23.53 0.08 17.62
C ASP A 120 -22.50 1.23 17.50
N HIS A 121 -21.20 0.92 17.53
CA HIS A 121 -20.13 1.93 17.39
C HIS A 121 -19.95 2.40 15.95
N PHE A 122 -19.94 1.50 14.97
CA PHE A 122 -19.74 1.86 13.55
C PHE A 122 -21.03 2.30 12.85
N TYR A 123 -22.17 1.83 13.34
CA TYR A 123 -23.50 2.09 12.80
C TYR A 123 -24.43 2.50 13.95
N PRO A 124 -24.21 3.67 14.56
CA PRO A 124 -25.15 4.19 15.55
C PRO A 124 -26.54 4.27 14.91
N GLY A 125 -27.57 3.86 15.65
CA GLY A 125 -28.94 3.87 15.14
C GLY A 125 -29.32 5.24 14.62
N ASP A 126 -29.70 5.33 13.35
CA ASP A 126 -30.28 6.53 12.75
C ASP A 126 -31.70 6.67 13.30
N SER A 127 -31.82 7.19 14.52
CA SER A 127 -33.13 7.56 15.07
C SER A 127 -33.70 8.69 14.22
N PRO A 128 -34.98 8.64 13.83
CA PRO A 128 -35.59 9.77 13.17
C PRO A 128 -35.50 10.97 14.13
N ASP A 129 -34.79 11.99 13.66
CA ASP A 129 -34.81 13.36 14.17
C ASP A 129 -33.97 13.65 15.41
N THR A 130 -32.66 13.45 15.27
CA THR A 130 -31.65 14.06 16.15
C THR A 130 -31.70 15.60 16.16
N LEU A 131 -32.26 16.24 15.11
CA LEU A 131 -32.50 17.69 15.06
C LEU A 131 -33.84 18.02 14.39
N PRO A 132 -34.55 19.08 14.83
CA PRO A 132 -35.82 19.52 14.25
C PRO A 132 -35.77 19.74 12.73
N ARG A 133 -34.65 20.25 12.21
CA ARG A 133 -34.44 20.48 10.77
C ARG A 133 -34.45 19.18 9.95
N HIS A 134 -34.02 18.05 10.51
CA HIS A 134 -34.06 16.77 9.81
C HIS A 134 -35.50 16.24 9.70
N HIS A 135 -36.35 16.53 10.69
CA HIS A 135 -37.76 16.22 10.64
C HIS A 135 -38.45 17.00 9.52
N GLU A 136 -38.24 18.33 9.50
CA GLU A 136 -38.77 19.24 8.48
C GLU A 136 -38.39 18.81 7.06
N LEU A 137 -37.10 18.51 6.82
CA LEU A 137 -36.63 18.10 5.49
C LEU A 137 -37.27 16.78 5.01
N ARG A 138 -37.50 15.83 5.92
CA ARG A 138 -38.12 14.54 5.60
C ARG A 138 -39.63 14.67 5.39
N SER A 139 -40.32 15.52 6.17
CA SER A 139 -41.73 15.84 5.94
C SER A 139 -41.93 16.56 4.61
N ASP A 140 -40.99 17.43 4.23
CA ASP A 140 -41.02 18.12 2.94
C ASP A 140 -40.75 17.18 1.78
N MET A 141 -39.99 16.09 1.98
CA MET A 141 -39.72 15.09 0.94
C MET A 141 -40.97 14.31 0.49
N THR A 142 -41.94 14.12 1.39
CA THR A 142 -43.26 13.55 1.04
C THR A 142 -44.15 14.53 0.28
N ASN A 143 -43.88 15.83 0.39
CA ASN A 143 -44.59 16.87 -0.34
C ASN A 143 -43.86 17.09 -1.66
N SER A 144 -44.29 16.40 -2.72
CA SER A 144 -43.82 16.73 -4.07
C SER A 144 -44.09 18.21 -4.33
N PRO A 145 -43.07 19.04 -4.65
CA PRO A 145 -43.32 20.44 -4.96
C PRO A 145 -44.31 20.50 -6.11
N GLN A 146 -45.43 21.21 -5.94
CA GLN A 146 -46.34 21.52 -7.03
C GLN A 146 -45.67 22.53 -7.96
N SER A 147 -44.68 22.07 -8.71
CA SER A 147 -44.11 22.80 -9.84
C SER A 147 -45.13 22.76 -10.97
N HIS A 148 -46.04 23.73 -10.98
CA HIS A 148 -47.03 23.88 -12.05
C HIS A 148 -46.42 24.46 -13.34
N TYR A 149 -45.16 24.88 -13.31
CA TYR A 149 -44.46 25.51 -14.42
C TYR A 149 -42.96 25.18 -14.35
N ASP A 150 -42.58 24.08 -14.98
CA ASP A 150 -41.21 23.88 -15.45
C ASP A 150 -41.14 24.43 -16.89
N PRO A 151 -40.63 25.66 -17.10
CA PRO A 151 -40.54 26.22 -18.43
C PRO A 151 -39.59 25.39 -19.30
N PRO A 152 -39.88 25.18 -20.59
CA PRO A 152 -38.97 24.47 -21.46
C PRO A 152 -37.63 25.20 -21.54
N PHE A 153 -36.54 24.44 -21.67
CA PHE A 153 -35.19 25.01 -21.83
C PHE A 153 -35.18 26.07 -22.93
N THR A 154 -34.63 27.23 -22.60
CA THR A 154 -34.45 28.30 -23.57
C THR A 154 -33.28 27.99 -24.49
N GLN A 155 -33.33 28.52 -25.71
CA GLN A 155 -32.25 28.34 -26.68
C GLN A 155 -30.90 28.90 -26.15
N GLU A 156 -30.97 29.96 -25.33
CA GLU A 156 -29.80 30.58 -24.71
C GLU A 156 -29.12 29.65 -23.69
N GLU A 157 -29.90 28.99 -22.83
CA GLU A 157 -29.38 28.00 -21.87
C GLU A 157 -28.71 26.80 -22.56
N VAL A 158 -29.30 26.34 -23.67
CA VAL A 158 -28.72 25.26 -24.48
C VAL A 158 -27.38 25.70 -25.09
N LEU A 159 -27.30 26.92 -25.62
CA LEU A 159 -26.07 27.48 -26.18
C LEU A 159 -24.98 27.70 -25.13
N GLU A 160 -25.35 28.16 -23.94
CA GLU A 160 -24.46 28.31 -22.79
C GLU A 160 -23.86 26.96 -22.39
N CYS A 161 -24.69 25.91 -22.27
CA CYS A 161 -24.26 24.55 -21.98
C CYS A 161 -23.29 24.03 -23.04
N LEU A 162 -23.59 24.22 -24.33
CA LEU A 162 -22.73 23.80 -25.44
C LEU A 162 -21.37 24.50 -25.43
N ARG A 163 -21.29 25.78 -25.02
CA ARG A 163 -20.00 26.48 -24.87
C ARG A 163 -19.17 25.95 -23.71
N GLN A 164 -19.81 25.53 -22.63
CA GLN A 164 -19.14 24.98 -21.45
C GLN A 164 -18.70 23.52 -21.66
N MET A 165 -19.23 22.81 -22.66
CA MET A 165 -18.80 21.47 -23.01
C MET A 165 -17.38 21.48 -23.59
N ASN A 166 -16.50 20.71 -22.95
CA ASN A 166 -15.09 20.64 -23.35
C ASN A 166 -14.93 19.65 -24.52
N PRO A 167 -14.48 20.08 -25.71
CA PRO A 167 -14.46 19.24 -26.92
C PRO A 167 -13.48 18.05 -26.81
N LYS A 168 -12.57 18.05 -25.84
CA LYS A 168 -11.66 16.94 -25.54
C LYS A 168 -12.26 15.87 -24.65
N LYS A 169 -13.49 16.05 -24.16
CA LYS A 169 -14.20 15.15 -23.25
C LYS A 169 -15.29 14.36 -23.99
N GLY A 170 -15.00 13.90 -25.21
CA GLY A 170 -15.84 12.99 -25.97
C GLY A 170 -15.24 11.58 -25.98
N SER A 171 -16.07 10.56 -25.74
CA SER A 171 -15.73 9.14 -25.97
C SER A 171 -15.45 8.92 -27.46
N PRO A 172 -14.42 8.15 -27.86
CA PRO A 172 -14.13 7.88 -29.27
C PRO A 172 -15.07 6.79 -29.79
N ASP A 173 -16.36 7.11 -29.96
CA ASP A 173 -17.33 6.18 -30.55
C ASP A 173 -17.64 6.57 -32.00
N SER A 174 -16.92 5.88 -32.89
CA SER A 174 -17.34 5.39 -34.20
C SER A 174 -18.42 6.19 -34.96
N THR A 175 -17.98 6.94 -35.97
CA THR A 175 -18.82 7.22 -37.14
C THR A 175 -18.16 6.57 -38.35
N THR A 176 -18.84 5.54 -38.88
CA THR A 176 -18.61 4.98 -40.22
C THR A 176 -19.26 5.90 -41.24
#